data_AF-A0A3P6A4D0-F1
#
_entry.id   AF-A0A3P6A4D0-F1
#
_cell.length_a   1.000
_cell.length_b   1.000
_cell.length_c   1.000
_cell.angle_alpha   90.00
_cell.angle_beta   90.00
_cell.angle_gamma   90.00
#
_symmetry.space_group_name_H-M   'P 1'
#
loop_
_entity.id
_entity.type
_entity.pdbx_description
1 polymer ?
#
loop_
_entity_poly.entity_id
_entity_poly.type
_entity_poly.pdbx_seq_one_letter_code
_entity_poly.pdbx_strand_id
1 'polypeptide(L)'
;MAEAIAVRSAVMTAASSNIRSLTVLSDSKVLISMVIAKESRPTLFGILFDIYHFSSVFDSIAFRFVPRLENSEADSVAKLALALANIPSSYGV
;
A
#
# COMPACT_ATOMS: atom_id res chain seq x y z
N MET A 1 -0.98 -8.95 4.14
CA MET A 1 -1.78 -7.90 4.83
C MET A 1 -1.00 -6.58 4.93
N ALA A 2 0.25 -6.58 5.42
CA ALA A 2 1.09 -5.37 5.48
C ALA A 2 1.20 -4.61 4.14
N GLU A 3 1.46 -5.31 3.03
CA GLU A 3 1.53 -4.70 1.69
C GLU A 3 0.22 -4.01 1.28
N ALA A 4 -0.93 -4.65 1.58
CA ALA A 4 -2.24 -4.09 1.28
C ALA A 4 -2.51 -2.82 2.12
N ILE A 5 -2.10 -2.82 3.39
CA ILE A 5 -2.16 -1.64 4.25
C ILE A 5 -1.25 -0.53 3.71
N ALA A 6 -0.03 -0.86 3.28
CA ALA A 6 0.90 0.11 2.69
C ALA A 6 0.31 0.76 1.42
N VAL A 7 -0.27 -0.05 0.52
CA VAL A 7 -0.95 0.47 -0.69
C VAL A 7 -2.14 1.35 -0.33
N ARG A 8 -3.00 0.92 0.60
CA ARG A 8 -4.12 1.73 1.10
C ARG A 8 -3.65 3.08 1.65
N SER A 9 -2.63 3.07 2.51
CA SER A 9 -2.05 4.28 3.07
C SER A 9 -1.48 5.20 1.99
N ALA A 10 -0.80 4.66 0.99
CA ALA A 10 -0.26 5.45 -0.13
C ALA A 10 -1.39 6.12 -0.94
N VAL A 11 -2.44 5.38 -1.29
CA VAL A 11 -3.60 5.92 -2.02
C VAL A 11 -4.33 7.00 -1.20
N MET A 12 -4.62 6.73 0.08
CA MET A 12 -5.26 7.71 0.96
C MET A 12 -4.42 8.98 1.15
N THR A 13 -3.11 8.82 1.35
CA THR A 13 -2.20 9.96 1.55
C THR A 13 -2.13 10.80 0.28
N ALA A 14 -2.00 10.19 -0.89
CA ALA A 14 -1.98 10.90 -2.16
C ALA A 14 -3.30 11.65 -2.42
N ALA A 15 -4.44 11.01 -2.12
CA ALA A 15 -5.76 11.65 -2.19
C ALA A 15 -5.85 12.87 -1.26
N SER A 16 -5.41 12.74 0.00
CA SER A 16 -5.39 13.85 0.97
C SER A 16 -4.41 14.98 0.59
N SER A 17 -3.37 14.64 -0.17
CA SER A 17 -2.38 15.59 -0.70
C SER A 17 -2.82 16.25 -2.01
N ASN A 18 -4.06 16.01 -2.44
CA ASN A 18 -4.65 16.57 -3.65
C ASN A 18 -3.88 16.18 -4.94
N ILE A 19 -3.19 15.04 -4.91
CA ILE A 19 -2.55 14.43 -6.09
C ILE A 19 -3.66 13.86 -6.97
N ARG A 20 -3.66 14.22 -8.25
CA ARG A 20 -4.69 13.78 -9.20
C ARG A 20 -4.28 12.62 -10.10
N SER A 21 -2.98 12.35 -10.22
CA SER A 21 -2.45 11.24 -11.02
C SER A 21 -1.50 10.41 -10.18
N LEU A 22 -1.79 9.12 -10.02
CA LEU A 22 -1.04 8.22 -9.15
C LEU A 22 -0.69 6.91 -9.88
N THR A 23 0.58 6.49 -9.82
CA THR A 23 0.95 5.11 -10.15
C THR A 23 1.47 4.44 -8.90
N VAL A 24 0.78 3.38 -8.46
CA VAL A 24 1.19 2.54 -7.34
C VAL A 24 1.99 1.37 -7.88
N LEU A 25 3.21 1.22 -7.37
CA LEU A 25 4.10 0.11 -7.66
C LEU A 25 4.18 -0.80 -6.44
N SER A 26 4.07 -2.12 -6.64
CA SER A 26 4.21 -3.11 -5.57
C SER A 26 4.84 -4.38 -6.11
N ASP A 27 5.65 -5.04 -5.28
CA ASP A 27 6.20 -6.38 -5.53
C ASP A 27 5.25 -7.51 -5.15
N SER A 28 4.02 -7.18 -4.72
CA SER A 28 2.97 -8.16 -4.42
C SER A 28 2.11 -8.43 -5.66
N LYS A 29 2.50 -9.44 -6.46
CA LYS A 29 1.73 -9.82 -7.66
C LYS A 29 0.28 -10.17 -7.34
N VAL A 30 0.04 -10.84 -6.20
CA VAL A 30 -1.30 -11.23 -5.74
C VAL A 30 -2.16 -10.00 -5.46
N LEU A 31 -1.61 -9.00 -4.76
CA LEU A 31 -2.34 -7.78 -4.45
C LEU A 31 -2.64 -6.97 -5.70
N ILE A 32 -1.65 -6.77 -6.57
CA ILE A 32 -1.81 -6.00 -7.81
C ILE A 32 -2.88 -6.65 -8.71
N SER A 33 -2.81 -7.97 -8.93
CA SER A 33 -3.82 -8.67 -9.73
C SER A 33 -5.22 -8.50 -9.15
N MET A 34 -5.37 -8.61 -7.83
CA MET A 34 -6.66 -8.47 -7.15
C MET A 34 -7.24 -7.06 -7.26
N VAL A 35 -6.40 -6.04 -7.10
CA VAL A 35 -6.81 -4.63 -7.23
C VAL A 35 -7.25 -4.34 -8.66
N ILE A 36 -6.48 -4.79 -9.66
CA ILE A 36 -6.82 -4.62 -11.08
C ILE A 36 -8.12 -5.35 -11.44
N ALA A 37 -8.28 -6.59 -10.98
CA ALA A 37 -9.47 -7.39 -11.24
C ALA A 37 -10.71 -6.92 -10.45
N LYS A 38 -10.56 -5.94 -9.55
CA LYS A 38 -11.58 -5.50 -8.59
C LYS A 38 -12.17 -6.67 -7.80
N GLU A 39 -11.32 -7.63 -7.46
CA GLU A 39 -11.70 -8.79 -6.68
C GLU A 39 -11.95 -8.42 -5.22
N SER A 40 -12.83 -9.16 -4.57
CA SER A 40 -13.08 -9.04 -3.14
C SER A 40 -12.53 -10.26 -2.41
N ARG A 41 -11.76 -10.02 -1.35
CA ARG A 41 -11.33 -11.06 -0.41
C ARG A 41 -11.82 -10.69 0.99
N PRO A 42 -12.59 -11.55 1.67
CA PRO A 42 -13.17 -11.22 2.97
C PRO A 42 -12.16 -10.69 3.99
N THR A 43 -10.96 -11.27 4.03
CA THR A 43 -9.88 -10.86 4.95
C THR A 43 -9.27 -9.49 4.63
N LEU A 44 -9.47 -8.98 3.42
CA LEU A 44 -8.95 -7.68 2.96
C LEU A 44 -10.07 -6.71 2.57
N PHE A 45 -11.33 -7.06 2.81
CA PHE A 45 -12.49 -6.33 2.27
C PHE A 45 -12.42 -4.83 2.58
N GLY A 46 -12.24 -4.46 3.85
CA GLY A 46 -12.16 -3.05 4.25
C GLY A 46 -10.98 -2.32 3.60
N ILE A 47 -9.84 -3.00 3.45
CA ILE A 47 -8.64 -2.41 2.84
C ILE A 47 -8.85 -2.16 1.35
N LEU A 48 -9.40 -3.15 0.63
CA LEU A 48 -9.68 -3.05 -0.80
C LEU A 48 -10.78 -2.03 -1.06
N PHE A 49 -11.83 -2.01 -0.23
CA PHE A 49 -12.89 -1.01 -0.29
C PHE A 49 -12.33 0.40 -0.21
N ASP A 50 -11.45 0.69 0.77
CA ASP A 50 -10.83 2.00 0.89
C ASP A 50 -9.97 2.33 -0.33
N ILE A 51 -9.15 1.39 -0.82
CA ILE A 51 -8.37 1.59 -2.05
C ILE A 51 -9.28 1.99 -3.20
N TYR A 52 -10.38 1.28 -3.45
CA TYR A 52 -11.31 1.60 -4.54
C TYR A 52 -12.04 2.92 -4.32
N HIS A 53 -12.46 3.20 -3.09
CA HIS A 53 -13.14 4.44 -2.75
C HIS A 53 -12.26 5.65 -3.03
N PHE A 54 -11.03 5.67 -2.51
CA PHE A 54 -10.10 6.77 -2.74
C PHE A 54 -9.55 6.79 -4.16
N SER A 55 -9.48 5.65 -4.86
CA SER A 55 -9.10 5.61 -6.28
C SER A 55 -10.03 6.47 -7.16
N SER A 56 -11.28 6.68 -6.74
CA SER A 56 -12.25 7.50 -7.49
C SER A 56 -11.95 9.00 -7.50
N VAL A 57 -11.08 9.49 -6.61
CA VAL A 57 -10.72 10.91 -6.54
C VAL A 57 -9.60 11.31 -7.51
N PHE A 58 -8.92 10.33 -8.11
CA PHE A 58 -7.84 10.56 -9.05
C PHE A 58 -8.39 10.68 -10.47
N ASP A 59 -7.87 11.64 -11.24
CA ASP A 59 -8.10 11.73 -12.69
C ASP A 59 -7.49 10.52 -13.39
N SER A 60 -6.38 10.00 -12.86
CA SER A 60 -5.71 8.81 -13.37
C SER A 60 -5.05 8.02 -12.23
N ILE A 61 -5.34 6.72 -12.17
CA ILE A 61 -4.67 5.82 -11.23
C ILE A 61 -4.32 4.50 -11.90
N ALA A 62 -3.08 4.04 -11.68
CA ALA A 62 -2.60 2.75 -12.18
C ALA A 62 -1.94 1.95 -11.07
N PHE A 63 -2.14 0.63 -11.10
CA PHE A 63 -1.48 -0.31 -10.21
C PHE A 63 -0.59 -1.22 -11.06
N ARG A 64 0.70 -1.33 -10.71
CA ARG A 64 1.64 -2.18 -11.45
C ARG A 64 2.49 -3.03 -10.53
N PHE A 65 2.73 -4.25 -10.98
CA PHE A 65 3.68 -5.14 -10.36
C PHE A 65 5.10 -4.73 -10.79
N VAL A 66 6.03 -4.71 -9.84
CA VAL A 66 7.46 -4.56 -10.10
C VAL A 66 8.25 -5.63 -9.34
N PRO A 67 9.36 -6.16 -9.87
CA PRO A 67 10.23 -7.04 -9.11
C PRO A 67 10.72 -6.39 -7.81
N ARG A 68 10.91 -7.19 -6.76
CA ARG A 68 11.38 -6.69 -5.45
C ARG A 68 12.69 -5.90 -5.53
N LEU A 69 13.58 -6.25 -6.46
CA LEU A 69 14.84 -5.53 -6.68
C LEU A 69 14.62 -4.08 -7.16
N GLU A 70 13.53 -3.84 -7.89
CA GLU A 70 13.13 -2.51 -8.36
C GLU A 70 12.28 -1.75 -7.32
N ASN A 71 11.85 -2.42 -6.25
CA ASN A 71 11.10 -1.84 -5.12
C ASN A 71 11.98 -1.69 -3.85
N SER A 72 13.30 -1.54 -4.03
CA SER A 72 14.30 -1.57 -2.93
C SER A 72 14.07 -0.49 -1.88
N GLU A 73 13.64 0.70 -2.29
CA GLU A 73 13.37 1.83 -1.39
C GLU A 73 12.18 1.51 -0.47
N ALA A 74 11.06 1.06 -1.02
CA ALA A 74 9.88 0.70 -0.25
C ALA A 74 10.15 -0.49 0.67
N ASP A 75 10.90 -1.50 0.19
CA ASP A 75 11.32 -2.66 0.99
C ASP A 75 12.24 -2.23 2.16
N SER A 76 13.15 -1.29 1.92
CA SER A 76 14.03 -0.75 2.97
C SER A 76 13.25 0.02 4.03
N VAL A 77 12.29 0.85 3.63
CA VAL A 77 11.40 1.57 4.57
C VAL A 77 10.55 0.58 5.36
N ALA A 78 10.00 -0.46 4.72
CA ALA A 78 9.22 -1.49 5.41
C ALA A 78 10.06 -2.27 6.43
N LYS A 79 11.31 -2.62 6.08
CA LYS A 79 12.27 -3.26 7.01
C LYS A 79 12.60 -2.36 8.20
N LEU A 80 12.83 -1.07 7.95
CA LEU A 80 13.09 -0.11 9.01
C LEU A 80 11.89 0.01 9.96
N ALA A 81 10.68 0.14 9.41
CA ALA A 81 9.45 0.19 10.21
C ALA A 81 9.24 -1.08 11.04
N LEU A 82 9.54 -2.26 10.49
CA LEU A 82 9.48 -3.53 11.21
C LEU A 82 10.51 -3.59 12.34
N ALA A 83 11.74 -3.12 12.09
CA ALA A 83 12.79 -3.06 13.11
C ALA A 83 12.39 -2.13 14.26
N LEU A 84 11.83 -0.96 13.94
CA LEU A 84 11.34 0.01 14.94
C LEU A 84 10.16 -0.53 15.76
N ALA A 85 9.24 -1.25 15.12
CA ALA A 85 8.11 -1.88 15.80
C ALA A 85 8.53 -3.01 16.76
N ASN A 86 9.70 -3.61 16.52
CA ASN A 86 10.24 -4.70 17.33
C ASN A 86 11.20 -4.22 18.43
N ILE A 87 11.33 -2.90 18.65
CA ILE A 87 12.07 -2.35 19.79
C ILE A 87 11.23 -2.62 21.06
N PRO A 88 11.71 -3.43 22.01
CA PRO A 88 11.01 -3.62 23.27
C PRO A 88 10.95 -2.28 24.00
N SER A 89 9.78 -1.94 24.57
CA SER A 89 9.56 -0.74 25.38
C SER A 89 10.40 -0.80 26.66
N SER A 90 11.70 -0.56 26.55
CA SER A 90 12.63 -0.60 27.68
C SER A 90 13.08 0.81 28.07
N TYR A 91 12.13 1.74 28.25
CA TYR A 91 12.35 2.98 29.03
C TYR A 91 10.99 3.46 29.57
N GLY A 92 10.39 2.68 30.46
CA GLY A 92 9.42 3.22 31.43
C GLY A 92 10.22 3.81 32.58
N VAL A 93 10.26 5.14 32.67
CA VAL A 93 10.63 5.89 33.87
C VAL A 93 9.58 5.73 34.96
#